data_AF-A0A968CCL5-F1
#
_entry.id   AF-A0A968CCL5-F1
#
_cell.length_a   1.000
_cell.length_b   1.000
_cell.length_c   1.000
_cell.angle_alpha   90.00
_cell.angle_beta   90.00
_cell.angle_gamma   90.00
#
_symmetry.space_group_name_H-M   'P 1'
#
loop_
_entity.id
_entity.type
_entity.pdbx_description
1 polymer ?
#
loop_
_entity_poly.entity_id
_entity_poly.type
_entity_poly.pdbx_seq_one_letter_code
_entity_poly.pdbx_strand_id
1 'polypeptide(L)'
;MKPSLVPRRVAAALLVMAALVWDLGGSATVAYPFTATPAARGRPVEVEYRQVPEGLFPPGADTGTAVVDLPAGVPLLPYLVGTGVTVPDGWWTVPIEGAAHAASGDRVMLVSADPPLRFIGLVVSAGRGDRYSGDYRPALVALPEEEAALASAASSLGGLVVAVQPGADTPS
;
A
#
# COMPACT_ATOMS: atom_id res chain seq x y z
N MET A 1 34.27 56.98 28.41
CA MET A 1 34.96 55.78 27.89
C MET A 1 34.20 55.27 26.67
N LYS A 2 34.80 55.27 25.48
CA LYS A 2 34.16 54.67 24.29
C LYS A 2 34.18 53.15 24.45
N PRO A 3 33.04 52.44 24.47
CA PRO A 3 33.04 50.99 24.53
C PRO A 3 33.77 50.46 23.30
N SER A 4 34.73 49.55 23.51
CA SER A 4 35.47 48.94 22.41
C SER A 4 34.49 48.13 21.55
N LEU A 5 34.46 48.43 20.25
CA LEU A 5 33.61 47.74 19.26
C LEU A 5 34.13 46.33 18.92
N VAL A 6 35.35 46.00 19.37
CA VAL A 6 36.07 44.76 19.09
C VAL A 6 35.34 43.51 19.61
N PRO A 7 34.93 43.40 20.90
CA PRO A 7 34.21 42.22 21.38
C PRO A 7 32.88 41.98 20.67
N ARG A 8 32.17 43.06 20.29
CA ARG A 8 30.89 42.96 19.57
C ARG A 8 31.08 42.42 18.15
N ARG A 9 32.14 42.82 17.45
CA ARG A 9 32.46 42.33 16.11
C ARG A 9 32.91 40.86 16.12
N VAL A 10 33.70 40.47 17.13
CA VAL A 10 34.10 39.06 17.32
C VAL A 10 32.89 38.19 17.60
N ALA A 11 31.98 38.61 18.49
CA ALA A 11 30.75 37.89 18.78
C ALA A 11 29.85 37.76 17.54
N ALA A 12 29.70 38.82 16.75
CA ALA A 12 28.93 38.78 15.51
C ALA A 12 29.55 37.81 14.49
N ALA A 13 30.87 37.82 14.33
CA ALA A 13 31.56 36.88 13.43
C ALA A 13 31.37 35.42 13.87
N LEU A 14 31.44 35.15 15.17
CA LEU A 14 31.19 33.80 15.72
C LEU A 14 29.75 33.34 15.48
N LEU A 15 28.76 34.22 15.64
CA LEU A 15 27.36 33.88 15.33
C LEU A 15 27.14 33.59 13.85
N VAL A 16 27.74 34.38 12.95
CA VAL A 16 27.66 34.15 11.50
C VAL A 16 28.32 32.82 11.12
N MET A 17 29.49 32.53 11.69
CA MET A 17 30.18 31.26 11.46
C MET A 17 29.39 30.07 12.01
N ALA A 18 28.79 30.19 13.20
CA ALA A 18 27.95 29.13 13.77
C ALA A 18 26.68 28.89 12.94
N ALA A 19 26.03 29.96 12.46
CA ALA A 19 24.89 29.85 11.55
C ALA A 19 25.29 29.20 10.22
N LEU A 20 26.44 29.58 9.65
CA LEU A 20 26.95 28.97 8.42
C LEU A 20 27.26 27.48 8.60
N VAL A 21 27.89 27.09 9.73
CA VAL A 21 28.15 25.68 10.05
C VAL A 21 26.85 24.90 10.22
N TRP A 22 25.84 25.50 10.84
CA TRP A 22 24.52 24.89 10.99
C TRP A 22 23.83 24.69 9.63
N ASP A 23 23.88 25.69 8.76
CA ASP A 23 23.27 25.65 7.42
C ASP A 23 23.99 24.64 6.50
N LEU A 24 25.31 24.48 6.67
CA LEU A 24 26.12 23.48 5.98
C LEU A 24 26.00 22.06 6.58
N GLY A 25 25.38 21.90 7.75
CA GLY A 25 25.23 20.63 8.45
C GLY A 25 24.42 19.57 7.69
N GLY A 26 23.81 19.95 6.57
CA GLY A 26 23.00 19.08 5.73
C GLY A 26 21.63 18.82 6.34
N SER A 27 20.61 18.67 5.49
CA SER A 27 19.32 18.16 5.94
C SER A 27 19.50 16.74 6.48
N ALA A 28 18.85 16.43 7.60
CA ALA A 28 18.77 15.06 8.08
C ALA A 28 18.28 14.16 6.93
N THR A 29 18.95 13.03 6.71
CA THR A 29 18.53 12.05 5.71
C THR A 29 17.84 10.88 6.37
N VAL A 30 16.82 10.35 5.70
CA VAL A 30 16.08 9.16 6.11
C VAL A 30 16.16 8.10 5.02
N ALA A 31 16.16 6.83 5.43
CA ALA A 31 16.05 5.72 4.50
C ALA A 31 14.62 5.69 3.92
N TYR A 32 14.51 5.71 2.60
CA TYR A 32 13.23 5.70 1.89
C TYR A 32 13.18 4.58 0.85
N PRO A 33 12.05 3.87 0.68
CA PRO A 33 11.92 2.76 -0.26
C PRO A 33 11.76 3.22 -1.71
N PHE A 34 12.49 2.56 -2.62
CA PHE A 34 12.43 2.73 -4.06
C PHE A 34 12.26 1.36 -4.75
N THR A 35 11.76 1.36 -5.98
CA THR A 35 11.75 0.16 -6.83
C THR A 35 13.17 -0.29 -7.18
N ALA A 36 13.56 -1.48 -6.75
CA ALA A 36 14.88 -2.04 -7.10
C ALA A 36 14.93 -2.47 -8.57
N THR A 37 13.87 -3.13 -9.04
CA THR A 37 13.73 -3.65 -10.40
C THR A 37 12.39 -3.20 -11.00
N PRO A 38 12.23 -3.21 -12.34
CA PRO A 38 10.95 -2.91 -12.97
C PRO A 38 9.88 -3.93 -12.54
N ALA A 39 8.72 -3.45 -12.11
CA ALA A 39 7.59 -4.28 -11.69
C ALA A 39 6.37 -3.98 -12.56
N ALA A 40 5.89 -4.98 -13.28
CA ALA A 40 4.64 -4.87 -14.02
C ALA A 40 3.44 -4.79 -13.06
N ARG A 41 2.34 -4.20 -13.51
CA ARG A 41 1.08 -4.15 -12.75
C ARG A 41 0.67 -5.53 -12.23
N GLY A 42 0.30 -5.58 -10.95
CA GLY A 42 -0.14 -6.80 -10.25
C GLY A 42 1.01 -7.72 -9.79
N ARG A 43 2.26 -7.36 -10.07
CA ARG A 43 3.45 -8.10 -9.60
C ARG A 43 3.96 -7.53 -8.28
N PRO A 44 4.58 -8.38 -7.44
CA PRO A 44 5.23 -7.92 -6.23
C PRO A 44 6.36 -6.94 -6.58
N VAL A 45 6.53 -5.94 -5.72
CA VAL A 45 7.57 -4.93 -5.87
C VAL A 45 8.79 -5.32 -5.06
N GLU A 46 9.96 -5.33 -5.69
CA GLU A 46 11.24 -5.43 -4.98
C GLU A 46 11.70 -4.04 -4.52
N VAL A 47 12.13 -3.95 -3.26
CA VAL A 47 12.44 -2.68 -2.60
C VAL A 47 13.93 -2.53 -2.37
N GLU A 48 14.46 -1.36 -2.71
CA GLU A 48 15.77 -0.89 -2.28
C GLU A 48 15.62 0.39 -1.44
N TYR A 49 16.43 0.52 -0.38
CA TYR A 49 16.40 1.71 0.47
C TYR A 49 17.49 2.69 0.06
N ARG A 50 17.10 3.94 -0.19
CA ARG A 50 18.02 5.04 -0.51
C ARG A 50 17.91 6.14 0.53
N GLN A 51 19.03 6.80 0.82
CA GLN A 51 19.06 7.95 1.72
C GLN A 51 18.53 9.18 0.97
N VAL A 52 17.49 9.81 1.52
CA VAL A 52 16.87 11.01 0.97
C VAL A 52 16.71 12.07 2.05
N PRO A 53 16.66 13.36 1.72
CA PRO A 53 16.31 14.39 2.69
C PRO A 53 14.99 14.10 3.41
N GLU A 54 14.98 14.26 4.72
CA GLU A 54 13.79 14.13 5.54
C GLU A 54 12.70 15.09 5.05
N GLY A 55 11.46 14.61 4.98
CA GLY A 55 10.32 15.39 4.51
C GLY A 55 10.20 15.53 2.98
N LEU A 56 11.12 14.94 2.19
CA LEU A 56 11.02 14.96 0.72
C LEU A 56 9.80 14.20 0.19
N PHE A 57 9.44 13.09 0.85
CA PHE A 57 8.35 12.22 0.45
C PHE A 57 7.40 11.94 1.63
N PRO A 58 6.10 11.69 1.36
CA PRO A 58 5.20 11.14 2.37
C PRO A 58 5.66 9.72 2.78
N PRO A 59 5.15 9.14 3.89
CA PRO A 59 5.49 7.78 4.30
C PRO A 59 5.39 6.79 3.12
N GLY A 60 6.46 6.04 2.88
CA GLY A 60 6.58 5.11 1.75
C GLY A 60 5.93 3.75 2.05
N ALA A 61 5.72 2.96 0.99
CA ALA A 61 5.34 1.55 1.10
C ALA A 61 6.60 0.67 0.98
N ASP A 62 6.74 -0.28 1.89
CA ASP A 62 7.86 -1.21 1.98
C ASP A 62 7.54 -2.61 1.42
N THR A 63 6.26 -2.89 1.18
CA THR A 63 5.77 -4.17 0.65
C THR A 63 4.51 -3.98 -0.19
N GLY A 64 4.25 -4.91 -1.12
CA GLY A 64 2.99 -5.01 -1.85
C GLY A 64 3.15 -5.24 -3.36
N THR A 65 2.07 -5.04 -4.11
CA THR A 65 2.00 -5.25 -5.56
C THR A 65 1.86 -3.95 -6.32
N ALA A 66 2.50 -3.85 -7.49
CA ALA A 66 2.46 -2.64 -8.30
C ALA A 66 1.04 -2.38 -8.84
N VAL A 67 0.48 -1.19 -8.58
CA VAL A 67 -0.86 -0.81 -9.09
C VAL A 67 -0.82 -0.43 -10.58
N VAL A 68 0.35 0.01 -11.03
CA VAL A 68 0.70 0.38 -12.40
C VAL A 68 2.04 -0.25 -12.76
N ASP A 69 2.46 -0.17 -14.02
CA ASP A 69 3.82 -0.55 -14.39
C ASP A 69 4.81 0.45 -13.76
N LEU A 70 5.73 -0.06 -12.94
CA LEU A 70 6.73 0.73 -12.25
C LEU A 70 8.12 0.48 -12.85
N PRO A 71 8.83 1.52 -13.30
CA PRO A 71 10.23 1.38 -13.66
C PRO A 71 11.10 1.27 -12.39
N ALA A 72 12.35 0.84 -12.56
CA ALA A 72 13.34 0.83 -11.49
C ALA A 72 13.71 2.27 -11.05
N GLY A 73 14.03 2.44 -9.77
CA GLY A 73 14.52 3.68 -9.18
C GLY A 73 13.46 4.74 -8.87
N VAL A 74 12.17 4.37 -8.84
CA VAL A 74 11.05 5.26 -8.49
C VAL A 74 10.72 5.15 -7.01
N PRO A 75 10.45 6.27 -6.29
CA PRO A 75 10.05 6.22 -4.89
C PRO A 75 8.73 5.47 -4.72
N LEU A 76 8.66 4.58 -3.73
CA LEU A 76 7.48 3.75 -3.46
C LEU A 76 6.45 4.49 -2.63
N LEU A 77 5.60 5.22 -3.33
CA LEU A 77 4.49 5.96 -2.72
C LEU A 77 3.31 5.01 -2.44
N PRO A 78 2.53 5.22 -1.37
CA PRO A 78 1.44 4.32 -0.97
C PRO A 78 0.36 4.07 -2.02
N TYR A 79 0.23 4.97 -2.99
CA TYR A 79 -0.74 4.84 -4.09
C TYR A 79 -0.19 4.08 -5.31
N LEU A 80 1.13 3.85 -5.37
CA LEU A 80 1.79 3.07 -6.42
C LEU A 80 1.82 1.58 -6.08
N VAL A 81 1.63 1.26 -4.80
CA VAL A 81 1.67 -0.11 -4.27
C VAL A 81 0.33 -0.44 -3.66
N GLY A 82 -0.32 -1.47 -4.19
CA GLY A 82 -1.52 -2.05 -3.62
C GLY A 82 -1.11 -3.08 -2.57
N THR A 83 -1.91 -3.19 -1.51
CA THR A 83 -1.89 -4.34 -0.60
C THR A 83 -2.54 -5.57 -1.27
N GLY A 84 -2.30 -5.74 -2.56
CA GLY A 84 -2.98 -6.71 -3.40
C GLY A 84 -2.23 -8.03 -3.47
N VAL A 85 -2.92 -9.16 -3.42
CA VAL A 85 -2.32 -10.46 -3.75
C VAL A 85 -2.37 -10.68 -5.25
N THR A 86 -1.30 -11.26 -5.83
CA THR A 86 -1.26 -11.56 -7.27
C THR A 86 -2.41 -12.49 -7.66
N VAL A 87 -3.21 -12.07 -8.64
CA VAL A 87 -4.31 -12.86 -9.20
C VAL A 87 -3.72 -13.97 -10.08
N PRO A 88 -4.07 -15.25 -9.87
CA PRO A 88 -3.60 -16.33 -10.75
C PRO A 88 -4.06 -16.15 -12.20
N ASP A 89 -3.28 -16.66 -13.16
CA ASP A 89 -3.66 -16.62 -14.57
C ASP A 89 -5.00 -17.34 -14.81
N GLY A 90 -5.88 -16.74 -15.61
CA GLY A 90 -7.23 -17.25 -15.88
C GLY A 90 -8.26 -16.99 -14.76
N TRP A 91 -7.87 -16.28 -13.70
CA TRP A 91 -8.80 -15.87 -12.64
C TRP A 91 -9.31 -14.45 -12.87
N TRP A 92 -10.52 -14.21 -12.41
CA TRP A 92 -11.23 -12.93 -12.53
C TRP A 92 -11.58 -12.39 -11.16
N THR A 93 -11.47 -11.07 -10.99
CA THR A 93 -11.81 -10.39 -9.74
C THR A 93 -13.27 -9.98 -9.71
N VAL A 94 -14.01 -10.47 -8.72
CA VAL A 94 -15.41 -10.12 -8.49
C VAL A 94 -15.50 -9.25 -7.23
N PRO A 95 -16.23 -8.11 -7.26
CA PRO A 95 -16.52 -7.35 -6.06
C PRO A 95 -17.52 -8.11 -5.19
N ILE A 96 -17.13 -8.38 -3.94
CA ILE A 96 -17.93 -9.11 -2.97
C ILE A 96 -18.22 -8.21 -1.76
N GLU A 97 -19.50 -8.00 -1.51
CA GLU A 97 -20.02 -7.32 -0.33
C GLU A 97 -19.87 -8.22 0.91
N GLY A 98 -19.60 -7.64 2.09
CA GLY A 98 -19.61 -8.38 3.36
C GLY A 98 -18.34 -9.15 3.70
N ALA A 99 -17.32 -9.17 2.83
CA ALA A 99 -15.99 -9.70 3.15
C ALA A 99 -15.12 -8.71 3.96
N ALA A 100 -15.74 -7.84 4.77
CA ALA A 100 -15.08 -6.75 5.49
C ALA A 100 -14.04 -7.22 6.53
N HIS A 101 -14.11 -8.49 6.94
CA HIS A 101 -13.18 -9.10 7.90
C HIS A 101 -12.07 -9.92 7.24
N ALA A 102 -12.04 -9.99 5.90
CA ALA A 102 -11.02 -10.74 5.19
C ALA A 102 -9.85 -9.83 4.80
N ALA A 103 -8.64 -10.27 5.10
CA ALA A 103 -7.41 -9.63 4.68
C ALA A 103 -7.06 -10.05 3.25
N SER A 104 -6.26 -9.23 2.56
CA SER A 104 -5.67 -9.64 1.29
C SER A 104 -4.84 -10.91 1.49
N GLY A 105 -5.10 -11.94 0.69
CA GLY A 105 -4.46 -13.26 0.79
C GLY A 105 -5.27 -14.32 1.53
N ASP A 106 -6.33 -13.92 2.22
CA ASP A 106 -7.24 -14.88 2.84
C ASP A 106 -7.98 -15.68 1.77
N ARG A 107 -8.28 -16.94 2.12
CA ARG A 107 -9.20 -17.77 1.34
C ARG A 107 -10.61 -17.52 1.84
N VAL A 108 -11.52 -17.30 0.92
CA VAL A 108 -12.94 -17.11 1.21
C VAL A 108 -13.76 -18.16 0.51
N MET A 109 -14.76 -18.68 1.23
CA MET A 109 -15.81 -19.49 0.65
C MET A 109 -17.03 -18.60 0.46
N LEU A 110 -17.45 -18.48 -0.80
CA LEU A 110 -18.68 -17.78 -1.18
C LEU A 110 -19.78 -18.81 -1.32
N VAL A 111 -20.91 -18.60 -0.64
CA VAL A 111 -22.05 -19.52 -0.66
C VAL A 111 -23.27 -18.78 -1.19
N SER A 112 -23.85 -19.26 -2.29
CA SER A 112 -25.16 -18.85 -2.77
C SER A 112 -26.22 -19.80 -2.22
N ALA A 113 -27.35 -19.28 -1.76
CA ALA A 113 -28.47 -20.10 -1.29
C ALA A 113 -29.36 -20.60 -2.43
N ASP A 114 -29.52 -19.82 -3.50
CA ASP A 114 -30.40 -20.15 -4.63
C ASP A 114 -29.82 -19.64 -5.97
N PRO A 115 -29.30 -20.52 -6.84
CA PRO A 115 -29.08 -21.95 -6.59
C PRO A 115 -28.02 -22.19 -5.50
N PRO A 116 -28.08 -23.34 -4.80
CA PRO A 116 -27.09 -23.69 -3.78
C PRO A 116 -25.73 -23.96 -4.43
N LEU A 117 -24.86 -22.96 -4.41
CA LEU A 117 -23.52 -23.01 -5.00
C LEU A 117 -22.47 -22.61 -3.97
N ARG A 118 -21.27 -23.16 -4.13
CA ARG A 118 -20.10 -22.84 -3.31
C ARG A 118 -18.91 -22.56 -4.20
N PHE A 119 -18.23 -21.46 -3.94
CA PHE A 119 -17.05 -21.02 -4.67
C PHE A 119 -15.91 -20.81 -3.67
N ILE A 120 -14.68 -21.15 -4.05
CA ILE A 120 -13.49 -20.87 -3.24
C ILE A 120 -12.70 -19.80 -3.96
N GLY A 121 -12.60 -18.64 -3.33
CA GLY A 121 -11.89 -17.48 -3.86
C GLY A 121 -10.72 -17.05 -3.00
N LEU A 122 -9.88 -16.22 -3.60
CA LEU A 122 -8.75 -15.57 -2.93
C LEU A 122 -9.06 -14.07 -2.80
N VAL A 123 -8.94 -13.52 -1.60
CA VAL A 123 -9.12 -12.08 -1.41
C VAL A 123 -7.90 -11.36 -1.99
N VAL A 124 -8.12 -10.64 -3.08
CA VAL A 124 -7.10 -9.85 -3.77
C VAL A 124 -6.90 -8.54 -3.04
N SER A 125 -8.00 -7.87 -2.68
CA SER A 125 -7.97 -6.66 -1.87
C SER A 125 -9.06 -6.70 -0.82
N ALA A 126 -8.67 -6.44 0.44
CA ALA A 126 -9.61 -6.25 1.53
C ALA A 126 -10.62 -5.14 1.22
N GLY A 127 -11.85 -5.31 1.71
CA GLY A 127 -12.86 -4.25 1.66
C GLY A 127 -12.48 -3.07 2.55
N ARG A 128 -12.94 -1.87 2.20
CA ARG A 128 -12.71 -0.65 2.99
C ARG A 128 -14.02 0.08 3.24
N GLY A 129 -14.24 0.45 4.49
CA GLY A 129 -15.44 1.15 4.93
C GLY A 129 -16.70 0.30 4.83
N ASP A 130 -17.78 0.82 5.36
CA ASP A 130 -19.13 0.29 5.10
C ASP A 130 -19.76 1.01 3.90
N ARG A 131 -20.89 0.50 3.42
CA ARG A 131 -21.60 1.00 2.22
C ARG A 131 -22.01 2.48 2.30
N TYR A 132 -22.06 3.06 3.50
CA TYR A 132 -22.40 4.45 3.73
C TYR A 132 -21.17 5.35 3.93
N SER A 133 -19.96 4.79 3.92
CA SER A 133 -18.71 5.55 4.01
C SER A 133 -18.29 6.16 2.67
N GLY A 134 -17.74 7.37 2.70
CA GLY A 134 -17.27 8.07 1.49
C GLY A 134 -16.06 7.42 0.82
N ASP A 135 -15.33 6.57 1.54
CA ASP A 135 -14.21 5.78 1.05
C ASP A 135 -14.59 4.31 0.76
N TYR A 136 -15.89 4.01 0.68
CA TYR A 136 -16.39 2.64 0.51
C TYR A 136 -15.77 1.95 -0.72
N ARG A 137 -15.19 0.78 -0.50
CA ARG A 137 -14.70 -0.13 -1.54
C ARG A 137 -15.06 -1.57 -1.14
N PRO A 138 -15.82 -2.32 -1.95
CA PRO A 138 -16.06 -3.74 -1.68
C PRO A 138 -14.74 -4.52 -1.75
N ALA A 139 -14.68 -5.67 -1.09
CA ALA A 139 -13.53 -6.56 -1.23
C ALA A 139 -13.49 -7.12 -2.66
N LEU A 140 -12.29 -7.32 -3.20
CA LEU A 140 -12.12 -8.01 -4.48
C LEU A 140 -11.69 -9.44 -4.21
N VAL A 141 -12.46 -10.38 -4.74
CA VAL A 141 -12.18 -11.82 -4.62
C VAL A 141 -11.87 -12.36 -6.01
N ALA A 142 -10.70 -12.95 -6.18
CA ALA A 142 -10.35 -13.66 -7.40
C ALA A 142 -10.97 -15.06 -7.38
N LEU A 143 -11.56 -15.44 -8.51
CA LEU A 143 -12.19 -16.73 -8.76
C LEU A 143 -11.77 -17.26 -10.14
N PRO A 144 -11.78 -18.58 -10.38
CA PRO A 144 -11.66 -19.14 -11.73
C PRO A 144 -12.72 -18.57 -12.68
N GLU A 145 -12.39 -18.41 -13.96
CA GLU A 145 -13.30 -17.87 -14.99
C GLU A 145 -14.70 -18.51 -15.00
N GLU A 146 -14.76 -19.84 -14.91
CA GLU A 146 -16.01 -20.60 -14.91
C GLU A 146 -16.93 -20.25 -13.72
N GLU A 147 -16.34 -19.88 -12.58
CA GLU A 147 -17.07 -19.53 -11.35
C GLU A 147 -17.38 -18.04 -11.27
N ALA A 148 -16.52 -17.19 -11.84
CA ALA A 148 -16.60 -15.75 -11.72
C ALA A 148 -17.92 -15.17 -12.26
N ALA A 149 -18.44 -15.70 -13.38
CA ALA A 149 -19.70 -15.25 -13.95
C ALA A 149 -20.89 -15.53 -13.01
N LEU A 150 -20.95 -16.74 -12.43
CA LEU A 150 -22.01 -17.15 -11.52
C LEU A 150 -21.92 -16.41 -10.17
N ALA A 151 -20.72 -16.29 -9.63
CA ALA A 151 -20.48 -15.53 -8.39
C ALA A 151 -20.81 -14.05 -8.57
N SER A 152 -20.48 -13.44 -9.72
CA SER A 152 -20.84 -12.06 -10.02
C SER A 152 -22.36 -11.86 -10.08
N ALA A 153 -23.08 -12.79 -10.71
CA ALA A 153 -24.54 -12.75 -10.76
C ALA A 153 -25.15 -12.86 -9.36
N ALA A 154 -24.72 -13.84 -8.56
CA ALA A 154 -25.19 -14.03 -7.19
C ALA A 154 -24.86 -12.83 -6.28
N SER A 155 -23.67 -12.23 -6.43
CA SER A 155 -23.26 -11.03 -5.70
C SER A 155 -24.17 -9.85 -6.00
N SER A 156 -24.49 -9.62 -7.28
CA SER A 156 -25.35 -8.52 -7.72
C SER A 156 -26.77 -8.58 -7.15
N LEU A 157 -27.24 -9.79 -6.83
CA LEU A 157 -28.55 -10.05 -6.23
C LEU A 157 -28.52 -10.02 -4.69
N GLY A 158 -27.34 -9.84 -4.07
CA GLY A 158 -27.18 -9.92 -2.62
C GLY A 158 -27.38 -11.34 -2.07
N GLY A 159 -27.28 -12.36 -2.92
CA GLY A 159 -27.52 -13.76 -2.58
C GLY A 159 -26.30 -14.51 -2.02
N LEU A 160 -25.16 -13.83 -1.85
CA LEU A 160 -23.92 -14.43 -1.38
C LEU A 160 -23.73 -14.24 0.12
N VAL A 161 -23.40 -15.33 0.81
CA VAL A 161 -22.85 -15.34 2.16
C VAL A 161 -21.37 -15.67 2.08
N VAL A 162 -20.54 -14.89 2.78
CA VAL A 162 -19.09 -15.04 2.78
C VAL A 162 -18.65 -15.71 4.09
N ALA A 163 -17.92 -16.81 3.98
CA ALA A 163 -17.17 -17.40 5.08
C ALA A 163 -15.67 -17.20 4.83
N VAL A 164 -14.95 -16.67 5.82
CA VAL A 164 -13.51 -16.37 5.70
C VAL A 164 -12.73 -17.46 6.43
N GLN A 165 -11.74 -18.03 5.74
CA GLN A 165 -10.70 -18.84 6.38
C GLN A 165 -9.47 -17.93 6.55
N PRO A 166 -9.09 -17.58 7.79
CA PRO A 166 -7.88 -16.80 8.04
C PRO A 166 -6.68 -17.49 7.41
N GLY A 167 -5.84 -16.74 6.70
CA GLY A 167 -4.52 -17.20 6.29
C GLY A 167 -3.72 -17.63 7.51
N ALA A 168 -2.95 -18.71 7.38
CA ALA A 168 -1.96 -19.05 8.39
C ALA A 168 -0.90 -17.93 8.39
N ASP A 169 -1.00 -17.00 9.33
CA ASP A 169 0.13 -16.18 9.74
C ASP A 169 1.27 -17.17 10.07
N THR A 170 2.27 -17.23 9.20
CA THR A 170 3.55 -17.79 9.58
C THR A 170 4.31 -16.60 10.16
N PRO A 171 4.42 -16.45 11.50
CA PRO A 171 5.27 -15.40 12.05
C PRO A 171 6.69 -15.66 11.54
N SER A 172 7.22 -14.69 10.78
CA SER A 172 8.64 -14.60 10.44
C SER A 172 9.37 -13.88 11.55
#